data_AF-A0A973PNM6-F1
#
_entry.id   AF-A0A973PNM6-F1
#
_cell.length_a   1.000
_cell.length_b   1.000
_cell.length_c   1.000
_cell.angle_alpha   90.00
_cell.angle_beta   90.00
_cell.angle_gamma   90.00
#
_symmetry.space_group_name_H-M   'P 1'
#
loop_
_entity.id
_entity.type
_entity.pdbx_description
1 polymer ?
#
loop_
_entity_poly.entity_id
_entity_poly.type
_entity_poly.pdbx_seq_one_letter_code
_entity_poly.pdbx_strand_id
1 'polypeptide(L)'
;GALADLFQRLGLGSVNVMANADTFTVLLTSQVIWKDVGWGTIIFFAAIASIPTQLYESAAVDGAGPLRRAWHITLPGILPVMVLLLILRLGNVLSVGFEQILLQQPSVGAEAAQVLDTFVYYRGVLGGDWGIGAAAGLLKGAIGTLMIVAANRIARRAGSEGLF
;
A
#
# COMPACT_ATOMS: atom_id res chain seq x y z
N GLY A 1 24.85 14.11 -1.34
CA GLY A 1 23.69 13.94 -0.43
C GLY A 1 23.77 12.57 0.19
N ALA A 2 23.31 12.35 1.42
CA ALA A 2 23.73 11.20 2.25
C ALA A 2 23.69 9.81 1.55
N LEU A 3 22.67 9.53 0.72
CA LEU A 3 22.58 8.29 -0.06
C LEU A 3 23.58 8.23 -1.22
N ALA A 4 23.78 9.33 -1.94
CA ALA A 4 24.79 9.42 -3.00
C ALA A 4 26.21 9.30 -2.43
N ASP A 5 26.46 9.87 -1.25
CA ASP A 5 27.74 9.76 -0.54
C ASP A 5 27.97 8.32 -0.04
N LEU A 6 26.91 7.61 0.37
CA LEU A 6 26.97 6.19 0.74
C LEU A 6 27.28 5.30 -0.47
N PHE A 7 26.62 5.54 -1.61
CA PHE A 7 26.90 4.80 -2.85
C PHE A 7 28.34 5.03 -3.33
N GLN A 8 28.81 6.28 -3.27
CA GLN A 8 30.18 6.64 -3.62
C GLN A 8 31.21 5.92 -2.72
N ARG A 9 30.93 5.77 -1.41
CA ARG A 9 31.77 4.98 -0.49
C ARG A 9 31.74 3.48 -0.78
N LEU A 10 30.66 2.98 -1.38
CA LEU A 10 30.50 1.58 -1.80
C LEU A 10 31.03 1.29 -3.21
N GLY A 11 31.65 2.28 -3.87
CA GLY A 11 32.24 2.13 -5.22
C GLY A 11 31.22 2.08 -6.36
N LEU A 12 29.93 2.23 -6.05
CA LEU A 12 28.88 2.46 -7.02
C LEU A 12 28.90 3.97 -7.31
N GLY A 13 29.04 4.39 -8.57
CA GLY A 13 29.14 5.81 -8.94
C GLY A 13 28.01 6.67 -8.36
N SER A 14 28.10 8.00 -8.48
CA SER A 14 27.08 8.92 -7.96
C SER A 14 25.75 8.80 -8.72
N VAL A 15 24.97 7.74 -8.45
CA VAL A 15 23.63 7.56 -8.99
C VAL A 15 22.73 8.55 -8.29
N ASN A 16 22.19 9.50 -9.03
CA ASN A 16 21.19 10.42 -8.51
C ASN A 16 19.83 9.70 -8.45
N VAL A 17 19.63 8.90 -7.41
CA VAL A 17 18.41 8.10 -7.19
C VAL A 17 17.13 8.95 -7.15
N MET A 18 17.23 10.22 -6.74
CA MET A 18 16.07 11.13 -6.66
C MET A 18 15.66 11.75 -7.99
N ALA A 19 16.57 11.85 -8.96
CA ALA A 19 16.31 12.45 -10.27
C ALA A 19 16.40 11.45 -11.43
N ASN A 20 16.61 10.16 -11.12
CA ASN A 20 16.69 9.12 -12.13
C ASN A 20 15.30 8.47 -12.35
N ALA A 21 14.82 8.58 -13.59
CA ALA A 21 13.57 7.99 -14.07
C ALA A 21 13.49 6.47 -13.84
N ASP A 22 14.57 5.73 -14.09
CA ASP A 22 14.59 4.27 -14.01
C ASP A 22 14.41 3.75 -12.58
N THR A 23 14.92 4.51 -11.60
CA THR A 23 14.85 4.14 -10.18
C THR A 23 13.61 4.70 -9.48
N PHE A 24 12.89 5.62 -10.13
CA PHE A 24 11.81 6.40 -9.51
C PHE A 24 10.70 5.51 -8.93
N THR A 25 10.20 4.51 -9.67
CA THR A 25 9.09 3.66 -9.21
C THR A 25 9.47 2.83 -7.98
N VAL A 26 10.71 2.34 -7.93
CA VAL A 26 11.23 1.56 -6.78
C VAL A 26 11.41 2.48 -5.57
N LEU A 27 11.96 3.67 -5.78
CA LEU A 27 12.12 4.68 -4.73
C LEU A 27 10.75 5.07 -4.15
N LEU A 28 9.80 5.43 -5.01
CA LEU A 28 8.44 5.81 -4.63
C LEU A 28 7.75 4.71 -3.83
N THR A 29 7.82 3.46 -4.31
CA THR A 29 7.19 2.32 -3.64
C THR A 29 7.82 2.09 -2.26
N SER A 30 9.15 2.18 -2.15
CA SER A 30 9.85 2.03 -0.89
C SER A 30 9.49 3.14 0.11
N GLN A 31 9.36 4.38 -0.36
CA GLN A 31 8.93 5.52 0.45
C GLN A 31 7.49 5.36 0.96
N VAL A 32 6.58 4.91 0.10
CA VAL A 32 5.18 4.64 0.47
C VAL A 32 5.11 3.54 1.53
N ILE A 33 5.85 2.44 1.35
CA ILE A 33 5.93 1.35 2.33
C ILE A 33 6.48 1.89 3.65
N TRP A 34 7.58 2.63 3.63
CA TRP A 34 8.19 3.20 4.84
C TRP A 34 7.25 4.14 5.59
N LYS A 35 6.48 4.96 4.87
CA LYS A 35 5.48 5.86 5.46
C LYS A 35 4.30 5.09 6.08
N ASP A 36 3.80 4.07 5.39
CA ASP A 36 2.56 3.38 5.79
C ASP A 36 2.80 2.22 6.78
N VAL A 37 4.01 1.63 6.81
CA VAL A 37 4.30 0.44 7.63
C VAL A 37 4.13 0.69 9.13
N GLY A 38 4.45 1.89 9.61
CA GLY A 38 4.33 2.24 11.03
C GLY A 38 2.89 2.09 11.53
N TRP A 39 1.94 2.71 10.82
CA TRP A 39 0.52 2.62 11.16
C TRP A 39 -0.04 1.20 10.99
N GLY A 40 0.31 0.53 9.88
CA GLY A 40 -0.15 -0.84 9.61
C GLY A 40 0.30 -1.81 10.71
N THR A 41 1.53 -1.66 11.21
CA THR A 41 2.09 -2.52 12.25
C THR A 41 1.31 -2.41 13.57
N ILE A 42 0.85 -1.20 13.93
CA ILE A 42 0.05 -1.00 15.16
C ILE A 42 -1.25 -1.80 15.09
N ILE A 43 -1.94 -1.75 13.95
CA ILE A 43 -3.22 -2.47 13.79
C ILE A 43 -2.99 -3.98 13.83
N PHE A 44 -1.96 -4.48 13.13
CA PHE A 44 -1.65 -5.91 13.17
C PHE A 44 -1.20 -6.37 14.55
N PHE A 45 -0.43 -5.57 15.29
CA PHE A 45 -0.03 -5.91 16.65
C PHE A 45 -1.24 -6.00 17.59
N ALA A 46 -2.18 -5.04 17.50
CA ALA A 46 -3.42 -5.09 18.26
C ALA A 46 -4.26 -6.33 17.93
N ALA A 47 -4.34 -6.70 16.65
CA ALA A 47 -5.03 -7.92 16.22
C ALA A 47 -4.38 -9.19 16.79
N ILE A 48 -3.05 -9.30 16.73
CA ILE A 48 -2.31 -10.42 17.31
C ILE A 48 -2.53 -10.50 18.83
N ALA A 49 -2.52 -9.36 19.52
CA ALA A 49 -2.74 -9.29 20.97
C ALA A 49 -4.15 -9.72 21.39
N SER A 50 -5.13 -9.67 20.48
CA SER A 50 -6.49 -10.16 20.74
C SER A 50 -6.62 -11.69 20.67
N ILE A 51 -5.62 -12.40 20.13
CA ILE A 51 -5.65 -13.86 20.02
C ILE A 51 -5.45 -14.48 21.41
N PRO A 52 -6.35 -15.37 21.87
CA PRO A 52 -6.24 -16.01 23.18
C PRO A 52 -4.91 -16.77 23.34
N THR A 53 -4.20 -16.53 24.46
CA THR A 53 -2.89 -17.15 24.73
C THR A 53 -2.98 -18.66 24.86
N GLN A 54 -4.13 -19.21 25.26
CA GLN A 54 -4.33 -20.65 25.42
C GLN A 54 -4.10 -21.41 24.10
N LEU A 55 -4.37 -20.80 22.94
CA LEU A 55 -4.11 -21.42 21.63
C LEU A 55 -2.61 -21.61 21.38
N TYR A 56 -1.77 -20.68 21.84
CA TYR A 56 -0.33 -20.76 21.70
C TYR A 56 0.30 -21.75 22.70
N GLU A 57 -0.27 -21.83 23.91
CA GLU A 57 0.17 -22.75 24.96
C GLU A 57 -0.17 -24.19 24.61
N SER A 58 -1.41 -24.48 24.18
CA SER A 58 -1.81 -25.83 23.78
C SER A 58 -0.97 -26.33 22.60
N ALA A 59 -0.78 -25.50 21.58
CA ALA A 59 0.07 -25.87 20.44
C ALA A 59 1.54 -26.08 20.85
N ALA A 60 2.05 -25.36 21.87
CA ALA A 60 3.39 -25.59 22.38
C ALA A 60 3.50 -26.94 23.11
N VAL A 61 2.46 -27.35 23.86
CA VAL A 61 2.36 -28.69 24.47
C VAL A 61 2.37 -29.78 23.40
N ASP A 62 1.70 -29.55 22.26
CA ASP A 62 1.70 -30.45 21.09
C ASP A 62 3.01 -30.41 20.26
N GLY A 63 4.03 -29.67 20.71
CA GLY A 63 5.34 -29.59 20.05
C GLY A 63 5.39 -28.65 18.85
N ALA A 64 4.44 -27.71 18.70
CA ALA A 64 4.46 -26.74 17.62
C ALA A 64 5.53 -25.65 17.84
N GLY A 65 6.56 -25.65 16.98
CA GLY A 65 7.57 -24.59 16.96
C GLY A 65 7.02 -23.20 16.57
N PRO A 66 7.82 -22.13 16.72
CA PRO A 66 7.40 -20.74 16.46
C PRO A 66 6.80 -20.51 15.07
N LEU A 67 7.40 -21.07 14.02
CA LEU A 67 6.91 -20.96 12.63
C LEU A 67 5.56 -21.65 12.44
N ARG A 68 5.34 -22.81 13.08
CA ARG A 68 4.05 -23.52 13.00
C ARG A 68 2.95 -22.72 13.68
N ARG A 69 3.24 -22.14 14.85
CA ARG A 69 2.31 -21.27 15.58
C ARG A 69 2.00 -19.99 14.79
N ALA A 70 2.99 -19.38 14.15
CA ALA A 70 2.78 -18.23 13.28
C ALA A 70 1.84 -18.55 12.10
N TRP A 71 2.03 -19.69 11.44
CA TRP A 71 1.27 -20.06 10.25
C TRP A 71 -0.14 -20.60 10.54
N HIS A 72 -0.33 -21.34 11.65
CA HIS A 72 -1.59 -22.02 11.96
C HIS A 72 -2.43 -21.35 13.04
N ILE A 73 -1.86 -20.43 13.82
CA ILE A 73 -2.59 -19.69 14.87
C ILE A 73 -2.60 -18.21 14.55
N THR A 74 -1.43 -17.57 14.42
CA THR A 74 -1.35 -16.12 14.25
C THR A 74 -1.96 -15.67 12.93
N LEU A 75 -1.51 -16.24 11.81
CA LEU A 75 -1.97 -15.84 10.47
C LEU A 75 -3.48 -16.08 10.27
N PRO A 76 -4.08 -17.23 10.63
CA PRO A 76 -5.52 -17.42 10.57
C PRO A 76 -6.27 -16.54 11.57
N GLY A 77 -5.71 -16.32 12.76
CA GLY A 77 -6.33 -15.50 13.82
C GLY A 77 -6.47 -14.02 13.45
N ILE A 78 -5.53 -13.46 12.69
CA ILE A 78 -5.61 -12.06 12.21
C ILE A 78 -6.21 -11.91 10.81
N LEU A 79 -6.62 -13.02 10.17
CA LEU A 79 -7.18 -13.02 8.82
C LEU A 79 -8.36 -12.05 8.63
N PRO A 80 -9.34 -11.97 9.57
CA PRO A 80 -10.45 -11.03 9.42
C PRO A 80 -9.97 -9.57 9.36
N VAL A 81 -8.98 -9.22 10.17
CA VAL A 81 -8.39 -7.87 10.20
C VAL A 81 -7.60 -7.59 8.91
N MET A 82 -6.80 -8.55 8.44
CA MET A 82 -6.09 -8.43 7.15
C MET A 82 -7.05 -8.19 5.98
N VAL A 83 -8.13 -8.96 5.92
CA VAL A 83 -9.15 -8.86 4.87
C VAL A 83 -9.87 -7.52 4.93
N LEU A 84 -10.26 -7.08 6.14
CA LEU A 84 -10.87 -5.77 6.35
C LEU A 84 -9.98 -4.64 5.83
N LEU A 85 -8.72 -4.61 6.26
CA LEU A 85 -7.76 -3.59 5.83
C LEU A 85 -7.49 -3.63 4.32
N LEU A 86 -7.44 -4.84 3.74
CA LEU A 86 -7.28 -5.01 2.29
C LEU A 86 -8.46 -4.39 1.53
N ILE A 87 -9.71 -4.67 1.94
CA ILE A 87 -10.91 -4.10 1.30
C ILE A 87 -10.87 -2.56 1.38
N LEU A 88 -10.56 -2.00 2.55
CA LEU A 88 -10.44 -0.55 2.72
C LEU A 88 -9.35 0.07 1.86
N ARG A 89 -8.22 -0.63 1.67
CA ARG A 89 -7.13 -0.16 0.82
C ARG A 89 -7.47 -0.23 -0.67
N LEU A 90 -8.23 -1.24 -1.12
CA LEU A 90 -8.62 -1.39 -2.52
C LEU A 90 -9.47 -0.21 -3.03
N GLY A 91 -10.26 0.42 -2.16
CA GLY A 91 -11.01 1.63 -2.50
C GLY A 91 -10.14 2.79 -3.01
N ASN A 92 -8.88 2.84 -2.55
CA ASN A 92 -7.92 3.90 -2.88
C ASN A 92 -6.81 3.41 -3.81
N VAL A 93 -6.95 2.25 -4.47
CA VAL A 93 -5.88 1.64 -5.27
C VAL A 93 -5.47 2.50 -6.48
N LEU A 94 -6.38 3.32 -6.99
CA LEU A 94 -6.13 4.22 -8.12
C LEU A 94 -5.54 5.57 -7.72
N SER A 95 -5.34 5.80 -6.42
CA SER A 95 -4.92 7.08 -5.83
C SER A 95 -3.67 6.91 -4.97
N VAL A 96 -2.56 6.48 -5.59
CA VAL A 96 -1.33 6.14 -4.87
C VAL A 96 -0.24 7.18 -5.13
N GLY A 97 0.25 7.78 -4.04
CA GLY A 97 1.47 8.58 -4.08
C GLY A 97 1.37 9.90 -4.83
N PHE A 98 0.15 10.40 -5.09
CA PHE A 98 -0.08 11.63 -5.88
C PHE A 98 0.84 12.79 -5.47
N GLU A 99 0.89 13.13 -4.18
CA GLU A 99 1.71 14.25 -3.67
C GLU A 99 3.20 14.04 -3.97
N GLN A 100 3.71 12.85 -3.68
CA GLN A 100 5.12 12.51 -3.91
C GLN A 100 5.47 12.55 -5.41
N ILE A 101 4.58 11.99 -6.24
CA ILE A 101 4.74 11.97 -7.68
C ILE A 101 4.71 13.41 -8.22
N LEU A 102 3.76 14.22 -7.80
CA LEU A 102 3.64 15.62 -8.22
C LEU A 102 4.91 16.42 -7.87
N LEU A 103 5.46 16.22 -6.67
CA LEU A 103 6.66 16.93 -6.21
C LEU A 103 7.94 16.47 -6.92
N GLN A 104 8.07 15.19 -7.26
CA GLN A 104 9.27 14.65 -7.89
C GLN A 104 9.24 14.65 -9.42
N GLN A 105 8.06 14.76 -10.03
CA GLN A 105 7.89 14.74 -11.49
C GLN A 105 8.80 15.73 -12.25
N PRO A 106 9.03 16.98 -11.79
CA PRO A 106 9.98 17.89 -12.48
C PRO A 106 11.42 17.36 -12.54
N SER A 107 11.81 16.48 -11.61
CA SER A 107 13.18 15.93 -11.52
C SER A 107 13.35 14.63 -12.30
N VAL A 108 12.32 13.79 -12.36
CA VAL A 108 12.38 12.46 -13.02
C VAL A 108 11.73 12.45 -14.41
N GLY A 109 11.02 13.51 -14.78
CA GLY A 109 10.30 13.64 -16.05
C GLY A 109 8.87 13.08 -16.00
N ALA A 110 8.02 13.59 -16.89
CA ALA A 110 6.63 13.15 -17.00
C ALA A 110 6.51 11.68 -17.44
N GLU A 111 7.43 11.19 -18.26
CA GLU A 111 7.37 9.81 -18.77
C GLU A 111 7.44 8.76 -17.65
N ALA A 112 8.25 9.01 -16.61
CA ALA A 112 8.39 8.13 -15.45
C ALA A 112 7.35 8.37 -14.35
N ALA A 113 6.83 9.60 -14.24
CA ALA A 113 6.02 10.05 -13.12
C ALA A 113 4.59 10.48 -13.49
N GLN A 114 4.12 10.27 -14.72
CA GLN A 114 2.75 10.62 -15.07
C GLN A 114 1.78 9.49 -14.73
N VAL A 115 0.90 9.77 -13.77
CA VAL A 115 -0.23 8.93 -13.40
C VAL A 115 -1.55 9.65 -13.62
N LEU A 116 -2.67 8.92 -13.56
CA LEU A 116 -4.01 9.47 -13.76
C LEU A 116 -4.29 10.69 -12.85
N ASP A 117 -3.88 10.65 -11.57
CA ASP A 117 -4.00 11.78 -10.64
C ASP A 117 -3.26 13.03 -11.14
N THR A 118 -2.00 12.88 -11.53
CA THR A 118 -1.20 14.02 -12.04
C THR A 118 -1.76 14.56 -13.36
N PHE A 119 -2.21 13.69 -14.26
CA PHE A 119 -2.84 14.12 -15.51
C PHE A 119 -4.09 14.96 -15.25
N VAL A 120 -4.96 14.49 -14.35
CA VAL A 120 -6.17 15.21 -13.94
C VAL A 120 -5.83 16.53 -13.25
N TYR A 121 -4.78 16.55 -12.42
CA TYR A 121 -4.31 17.76 -11.78
C TYR A 121 -3.85 18.82 -12.81
N TYR A 122 -2.98 18.45 -13.75
CA TYR A 122 -2.47 19.39 -14.75
C TYR A 122 -3.53 19.84 -15.75
N ARG A 123 -4.34 18.92 -16.28
CA ARG A 123 -5.36 19.27 -17.29
C ARG A 123 -6.61 19.86 -16.68
N GLY A 124 -7.07 19.31 -15.56
CA GLY A 124 -8.32 19.71 -14.95
C GLY A 124 -8.20 20.91 -14.03
N VAL A 125 -7.31 20.83 -13.04
CA VAL A 125 -7.18 21.89 -12.02
C VAL A 125 -6.37 23.07 -12.55
N LEU A 126 -5.15 22.82 -13.04
CA LEU A 126 -4.29 23.90 -13.57
C LEU A 126 -4.73 24.38 -14.95
N GLY A 127 -5.15 23.46 -15.83
CA GLY A 127 -5.61 23.77 -17.18
C GLY A 127 -7.04 24.32 -17.27
N GLY A 128 -7.80 24.31 -16.17
CA GLY A 128 -9.18 24.80 -16.11
C GLY A 128 -10.24 23.87 -16.71
N ASP A 129 -9.88 22.64 -17.10
CA ASP A 129 -10.82 21.64 -17.60
C ASP A 129 -11.45 20.82 -16.45
N TRP A 130 -12.27 21.49 -15.65
CA TRP A 130 -12.95 20.88 -14.50
C TRP A 130 -13.82 19.67 -14.88
N GLY A 131 -14.26 19.60 -16.15
CA GLY A 131 -15.03 18.47 -16.69
C GLY A 131 -14.21 17.18 -16.69
N ILE A 132 -12.95 17.22 -17.15
CA ILE A 132 -12.03 16.08 -17.08
C ILE A 132 -11.79 15.66 -15.62
N GLY A 133 -11.63 16.61 -14.71
CA GLY A 133 -11.44 16.33 -13.29
C GLY A 133 -12.62 15.60 -12.66
N ALA A 134 -13.83 16.09 -12.90
CA ALA A 134 -15.05 15.45 -12.41
C ALA A 134 -15.26 14.05 -13.01
N ALA A 135 -15.05 13.89 -14.32
CA ALA A 135 -15.20 12.60 -15.00
C ALA A 135 -14.22 11.55 -14.47
N ALA A 136 -12.95 11.93 -14.27
CA ALA A 136 -11.94 11.03 -13.71
C ALA A 136 -12.24 10.65 -12.26
N GLY A 137 -12.75 11.60 -11.45
CA GLY A 137 -13.19 11.34 -10.09
C GLY A 137 -14.34 10.32 -10.04
N LEU A 138 -15.36 10.50 -10.89
CA LEU A 138 -16.49 9.57 -11.00
C LEU A 138 -16.04 8.18 -11.45
N LEU A 139 -15.16 8.08 -12.44
CA LEU A 139 -14.60 6.81 -12.92
C LEU A 139 -13.83 6.08 -11.81
N LYS A 140 -12.97 6.80 -11.08
CA LYS A 140 -12.25 6.23 -9.93
C LYS A 140 -13.19 5.74 -8.85
N GLY A 141 -14.21 6.54 -8.51
CA GLY A 141 -15.23 6.15 -7.54
C GLY A 141 -15.97 4.88 -7.96
N ALA A 142 -16.35 4.76 -9.24
CA ALA A 142 -17.01 3.58 -9.79
C ALA A 142 -16.11 2.34 -9.73
N ILE A 143 -14.84 2.44 -10.16
CA ILE A 143 -13.88 1.33 -10.11
C ILE A 143 -13.58 0.94 -8.66
N GLY A 144 -13.32 1.91 -7.79
CA GLY A 144 -13.07 1.66 -6.37
C GLY A 144 -14.25 0.98 -5.68
N THR A 145 -15.48 1.42 -5.95
CA THR A 145 -16.70 0.79 -5.43
C THR A 145 -16.84 -0.65 -5.94
N LEU A 146 -16.64 -0.88 -7.23
CA LEU A 146 -16.69 -2.22 -7.82
C LEU A 146 -15.64 -3.15 -7.18
N MET A 147 -14.42 -2.67 -6.96
CA MET A 147 -13.36 -3.43 -6.30
C MET A 147 -13.69 -3.75 -4.84
N ILE A 148 -14.21 -2.79 -4.07
CA ILE A 148 -14.65 -3.00 -2.69
C ILE A 148 -15.76 -4.06 -2.64
N VAL A 149 -16.78 -3.95 -3.49
CA VAL A 149 -17.90 -4.90 -3.52
C VAL A 149 -17.43 -6.30 -3.92
N ALA A 150 -16.56 -6.39 -4.92
CA ALA A 150 -15.98 -7.67 -5.35
C ALA A 150 -15.15 -8.32 -4.24
N ALA A 151 -14.24 -7.56 -3.61
CA ALA A 151 -13.40 -8.03 -2.53
C ALA A 151 -14.23 -8.46 -1.31
N ASN A 152 -15.23 -7.67 -0.90
CA ASN A 152 -16.13 -8.03 0.19
C ASN A 152 -16.96 -9.29 -0.12
N ARG A 153 -17.35 -9.50 -1.38
CA ARG A 153 -18.06 -10.72 -1.77
C ARG A 153 -17.14 -11.95 -1.75
N ILE A 154 -15.88 -11.81 -2.14
CA ILE A 154 -14.88 -12.89 -2.06
C ILE A 154 -14.57 -13.21 -0.59
N ALA A 155 -14.36 -12.19 0.25
CA ALA A 155 -14.11 -12.32 1.67
C ALA A 155 -15.20 -13.13 2.40
N ARG A 156 -16.48 -12.81 2.15
CA ARG A 156 -17.61 -13.53 2.73
C ARG A 156 -17.69 -14.98 2.26
N ARG A 157 -17.35 -15.27 1.00
CA ARG A 157 -17.29 -16.66 0.49
C ARG A 157 -16.15 -17.47 1.12
N ALA A 158 -15.06 -16.80 1.50
CA ALA A 158 -13.93 -17.42 2.19
C ALA A 158 -14.16 -17.60 3.70
N GLY A 159 -15.34 -17.21 4.23
CA GLY A 159 -15.71 -17.39 5.64
C GLY A 159 -15.22 -16.30 6.60
N SER A 160 -14.71 -15.17 6.08
CA SER A 160 -14.39 -13.99 6.90
C SER A 160 -15.66 -13.17 7.17
N GLU A 161 -15.77 -12.59 8.37
CA GLU A 161 -16.76 -11.53 8.61
C GLU A 161 -16.54 -10.41 7.58
N GLY A 162 -17.60 -10.09 6.84
CA GLY A 162 -17.58 -9.06 5.81
C GLY A 162 -17.63 -7.67 6.41
N LEU A 163 -17.30 -6.67 5.60
CA LEU A 163 -17.44 -5.25 5.95
C LEU A 163 -18.92 -4.81 6.00
N PHE A 164 -19.78 -5.58 5.32
CA PHE A 164 -21.24 -5.46 5.24
C PHE A 164 -21.87 -6.85 5.27
#